data_AF-A0A292SJX2-F1
#
_entry.id   AF-A0A292SJX2-F1
#
_cell.length_a   1.000
_cell.length_b   1.000
_cell.length_c   1.000
_cell.angle_alpha   90.00
_cell.angle_beta   90.00
_cell.angle_gamma   90.00
#
_symmetry.space_group_name_H-M   'P 1'
#
loop_
_entity.id
_entity.type
_entity.pdbx_description
1 polymer ?
#
loop_
_entity_poly.entity_id
_entity_poly.type
_entity_poly.pdbx_seq_one_letter_code
_entity_poly.pdbx_strand_id
1 'polypeptide(L)' 'MYILELVVKLFKKKKVEKQPEFDPLASDNIEISEECEHIFMPVDSTGEILACSKCGLVVNRKDLKDKNIFKT' A
#
# COMPACT_ATOMS: atom_id res chain seq x y z
N MET A 1 28.49 -31.68 -30.72
CA MET A 1 27.15 -32.23 -31.05
C MET A 1 26.15 -31.86 -29.95
N TYR A 2 24.88 -31.70 -30.32
CA TYR A 2 23.70 -31.20 -29.58
C TYR A 2 23.42 -31.68 -28.14
N ILE A 3 24.28 -32.51 -27.54
CA ILE A 3 24.06 -33.17 -26.25
C ILE A 3 24.13 -32.15 -25.09
N LEU A 4 25.10 -31.25 -25.10
CA LEU A 4 25.27 -30.25 -24.03
C LEU A 4 24.09 -29.24 -24.01
N GLU A 5 23.56 -28.85 -25.17
CA GLU A 5 22.40 -27.95 -25.24
C GLU A 5 21.12 -28.57 -24.68
N LEU A 6 20.92 -29.88 -24.87
CA LEU A 6 19.77 -30.62 -24.34
C LEU A 6 19.80 -30.67 -22.81
N VAL A 7 21.00 -30.88 -22.23
CA VAL A 7 21.21 -30.91 -20.78
C VAL A 7 20.91 -29.52 -20.18
N VAL A 8 21.41 -28.44 -20.78
CA VAL A 8 21.15 -27.07 -20.31
C VAL A 8 19.66 -26.70 -20.41
N LYS A 9 18.94 -27.13 -21.46
CA LYS A 9 17.48 -26.93 -21.59
C LYS A 9 16.68 -27.65 -20.51
N LEU A 10 17.09 -28.85 -20.12
CA LEU A 10 16.45 -29.62 -19.03
C LEU A 10 16.62 -28.93 -17.68
N PHE A 11 17.80 -28.39 -17.37
CA PHE A 11 18.03 -27.65 -16.12
C PHE A 11 17.34 -26.28 -16.09
N LYS A 12 17.25 -25.56 -17.23
CA LYS A 12 16.54 -24.26 -17.31
C LYS A 12 15.03 -24.39 -17.07
N LYS A 13 14.38 -25.48 -17.52
CA LYS A 13 12.94 -25.69 -17.30
C LYS A 13 12.55 -25.82 -15.82
N LYS A 14 13.48 -26.22 -14.95
CA LYS A 14 13.20 -26.45 -13.52
C LYS A 14 13.29 -25.18 -12.66
N LYS A 15 13.83 -24.08 -13.20
CA LYS A 15 14.10 -22.82 -12.48
C LYS A 15 13.29 -21.62 -12.98
N VAL A 16 12.17 -21.85 -13.66
CA VAL A 16 11.16 -20.79 -13.81
C VAL A 16 10.22 -20.93 -12.62
N GLU A 17 10.74 -20.60 -11.44
CA GLU A 17 9.87 -20.17 -10.35
C GLU A 17 9.17 -18.93 -10.89
N LYS A 18 7.86 -19.05 -11.09
CA LYS A 18 7.00 -17.90 -11.38
C LYS A 18 7.38 -16.85 -10.35
N GLN A 19 7.82 -15.68 -10.82
CA GLN A 19 7.94 -14.53 -9.94
C GLN A 19 6.60 -14.41 -9.22
N PRO A 20 6.56 -14.23 -7.88
CA PRO A 20 5.30 -13.96 -7.22
C PRO A 20 4.72 -12.75 -7.93
N GLU A 21 3.54 -12.91 -8.54
CA GLU A 21 2.77 -11.77 -9.01
C GLU A 21 2.59 -10.90 -7.78
N PHE A 22 3.33 -9.79 -7.73
CA PHE A 22 3.15 -8.79 -6.70
C PHE A 22 1.81 -8.14 -7.01
N ASP A 23 0.75 -8.71 -6.47
CA ASP A 23 -0.57 -8.13 -6.48
C ASP A 23 -0.66 -7.16 -5.30
N PRO A 24 -0.63 -5.84 -5.53
CA PRO A 24 -0.70 -4.83 -4.47
C PRO A 24 -2.03 -4.86 -3.71
N LEU A 25 -3.01 -5.63 -4.20
CA LEU A 25 -4.33 -5.82 -3.61
C LEU A 25 -4.46 -7.17 -2.88
N ALA A 26 -3.52 -8.11 -3.04
CA ALA A 26 -3.61 -9.42 -2.39
C ALA A 26 -3.17 -9.41 -0.91
N SER A 27 -2.65 -8.28 -0.41
CA SER A 27 -2.38 -8.08 1.01
C SER A 27 -3.65 -7.66 1.76
N ASP A 28 -4.64 -8.55 1.80
CA ASP A 28 -5.84 -8.41 2.64
C ASP A 28 -5.56 -8.72 4.12
N ASN A 29 -4.33 -8.49 4.61
CA ASN A 29 -4.09 -8.30 6.04
C ASN A 29 -4.31 -6.82 6.37
N ILE A 30 -5.45 -6.28 5.95
CA ILE A 30 -5.97 -5.06 6.53
C ILE A 30 -6.46 -5.50 7.89
N GLU A 31 -5.62 -5.38 8.92
CA GLU A 31 -6.10 -5.38 10.29
C GLU A 31 -7.16 -4.27 10.38
N ILE A 32 -8.42 -4.66 10.26
CA ILE A 32 -9.58 -3.81 10.56
C ILE A 32 -9.53 -3.66 12.09
N SER A 33 -8.58 -2.87 12.56
CA SER A 33 -8.63 -2.29 13.88
C SER A 33 -9.93 -1.49 13.91
N GLU A 34 -10.86 -1.89 14.79
CA GLU A 34 -12.13 -1.20 14.99
C GLU A 34 -11.91 0.29 15.32
N GLU A 35 -10.71 0.65 15.78
CA GLU A 35 -10.25 2.01 16.00
C GLU A 35 -9.14 2.38 14.99
N CYS A 36 -9.49 3.15 13.96
CA CYS A 36 -8.50 3.69 13.04
C CYS A 36 -7.81 4.92 13.67
N GLU A 37 -6.50 4.86 13.84
CA GLU A 37 -5.68 6.05 14.10
C GLU A 37 -5.61 6.92 12.83
N HIS A 38 -6.58 7.83 12.71
CA HIS A 38 -6.77 8.67 11.53
C HIS A 38 -5.63 9.67 11.36
N ILE A 39 -4.88 9.53 10.26
CA ILE A 39 -3.95 10.54 9.78
C ILE A 39 -4.61 11.25 8.60
N PHE A 40 -5.03 12.49 8.81
CA PHE A 40 -5.72 13.29 7.81
C PHE A 40 -4.73 14.08 6.95
N MET A 41 -4.88 13.98 5.63
CA MET A 41 -4.11 14.73 4.63
C MET A 41 -5.05 15.55 3.75
N PRO A 42 -4.61 16.73 3.27
CA PRO A 42 -5.41 17.56 2.38
C PRO A 42 -5.60 16.88 1.02
N VAL A 43 -6.84 16.91 0.53
CA VAL A 43 -7.21 16.33 -0.77
C VAL A 43 -6.82 17.26 -1.92
N ASP A 44 -6.75 18.56 -1.65
CA ASP A 44 -6.45 19.60 -2.63
C ASP A 44 -5.46 20.62 -2.06
N SER A 45 -5.10 21.63 -2.87
CA SER A 45 -4.21 22.70 -2.45
C SER A 45 -4.84 23.68 -1.46
N THR A 46 -6.19 23.70 -1.33
CA THR A 46 -6.87 24.58 -0.37
C THR A 46 -6.73 24.05 1.05
N GLY A 47 -6.70 22.72 1.22
CA GLY A 47 -6.59 22.07 2.52
C GLY A 47 -7.81 22.27 3.41
N GLU A 48 -8.97 22.62 2.82
CA GLU A 48 -10.25 22.69 3.54
C GLU A 48 -10.84 21.30 3.76
N ILE A 49 -10.65 20.39 2.81
CA ILE A 49 -11.12 19.01 2.85
C ILE A 49 -9.94 18.10 3.12
N LEU A 50 -10.06 17.26 4.14
CA LEU A 50 -9.04 16.31 4.53
C LEU A 50 -9.57 14.89 4.40
N ALA A 51 -8.72 13.97 3.94
CA ALA A 51 -9.02 12.55 3.85
C ALA A 51 -8.02 11.74 4.68
N CYS A 52 -8.49 10.67 5.32
CA CYS A 52 -7.61 9.75 6.02
C CYS A 52 -6.82 8.90 5.03
N SER A 53 -5.49 8.87 5.18
CA SER A 53 -4.60 8.07 4.33
C SER A 53 -4.76 6.56 4.48
N LYS A 54 -5.40 6.11 5.57
CA LYS A 54 -5.58 4.68 5.88
C LYS A 54 -6.98 4.17 5.51
N CYS A 55 -8.04 4.86 5.95
CA CYS A 55 -9.43 4.39 5.80
C CYS A 55 -10.26 5.18 4.79
N GLY A 56 -9.75 6.30 4.26
CA GLY A 56 -10.47 7.12 3.30
C GLY A 56 -11.60 7.98 3.87
N LEU A 57 -11.75 8.06 5.20
CA LEU A 57 -12.71 8.97 5.85
C LEU A 57 -12.43 10.42 5.43
N VAL A 58 -13.47 11.13 4.97
CA VAL A 58 -13.39 12.53 4.52
C VAL A 58 -14.06 13.43 5.56
N VAL A 59 -13.38 14.50 5.95
CA VAL A 59 -13.84 15.48 6.93
C VAL A 59 -13.49 16.91 6.50
N ASN A 60 -14.24 17.89 6.99
CA ASN A 60 -13.87 19.30 6.83
C ASN A 60 -12.87 19.69 7.93
N ARG A 61 -11.88 20.50 7.57
CA ARG A 61 -10.88 21.00 8.52
C ARG A 61 -11.51 21.77 9.68
N LYS A 62 -12.65 22.43 9.47
CA LYS A 62 -13.36 23.20 10.51
C LYS A 62 -13.93 22.33 11.62
N ASP A 63 -14.22 21.06 11.33
CA ASP A 63 -14.86 20.13 12.26
C ASP A 63 -13.83 19.42 13.16
N LEU A 64 -12.54 19.52 12.82
CA LEU A 64 -11.43 18.96 13.59
C LEU A 64 -10.98 19.94 14.69
N LYS A 65 -10.79 19.40 15.90
CA LYS A 65 -10.14 20.15 16.98
C LYS A 65 -8.63 20.17 16.72
N ASP A 66 -8.08 21.36 16.49
CA ASP A 66 -6.63 21.59 16.39
C ASP A 66 -5.93 21.22 17.72
N LYS A 67 -5.44 19.99 17.86
CA LYS A 67 -4.43 19.64 18.86
C LYS A 67 -3.05 20.00 18.31
N ASN A 68 -2.74 21.30 18.27
CA ASN A 68 -1.43 21.76 17.82
C ASN A 68 -0.43 21.68 18.97
N ILE A 69 0.47 20.69 18.93
CA ILE A 69 1.51 20.44 19.96
C ILE A 69 2.62 21.50 20.01
N PHE A 70 2.63 22.46 19.08
CA PHE A 70 3.63 23.53 19.00
C PHE A 70 3.13 24.89 19.53
N LYS A 71 1.84 24.98 19.88
CA LYS A 71 1.28 26.17 20.55
C LYS A 71 1.32 25.94 22.06
N THR A 72 2.48 26.16 22.66
CA THR A 72 2.69 26.20 24.11
C THR A 72 2.65 27.64 24.60
#